data_AF-A0A4Y3KKK8-F1
#
_entry.id   AF-A0A4Y3KKK8-F1
#
_cell.length_a   1.000
_cell.length_b   1.000
_cell.length_c   1.000
_cell.angle_alpha   90.00
_cell.angle_beta   90.00
_cell.angle_gamma   90.00
#
_symmetry.space_group_name_H-M   'P 1'
#
loop_
_entity.id
_entity.type
_entity.pdbx_description
1 polymer ?
#
loop_
_entity_poly.entity_id
_entity_poly.type
_entity_poly.pdbx_seq_one_letter_code
_entity_poly.pdbx_strand_id
1 'polypeptide(L)'
;MTAALMSALLGLVALVGTLVLTAPAQAAADTDHLVAGERLGARESLVSPGGSAVLVVQSSGRVSLYGPDGDVVWTVDGRVRGATLGLDAQGRLRLVAPDGRELWTPDADEGVQVLGARLEVRDDGDLVLLDAAGATVWATGTAQRASALTAGGSVVPGQPLTSPDGRHVLVVRRTGNVVLLGPDSLPRWAAGTDGQGAALTLDEAGVLVVRDDDGAVVWRTHRAPVPGSTLVLQDDGDLVLLAPDGSALWSSGTGLGAASLAVDDALVTGGHLDGPDGHLRLTLTQDELALRYDETVVWQAPAVPGPGASVRVRSDGRLVLVGGDGRALWGTPAPDGAAVPGTTLRLDSAGALLTAGNGQELWRMDVPQDVLVSVEQPVDCTLVTAPVPLASTVLTSHSVRVHACLADAVDGLITQARAAGIELGASGWRSREQQQAARERNCRTTSSGAVVCHPPTAVPGHSRHEWGLALDLTDHGRLIRTGTPAWEWLVEHAGDYGLRNLPGEPWHWSVDGS
;
A
#
# COMPACT_ATOMS: atom_id res chain seq x y z
N MET A 1 81.79 -24.01 -5.50
CA MET A 1 80.89 -25.12 -5.90
C MET A 1 80.34 -25.76 -4.64
N THR A 2 79.02 -26.00 -4.60
CA THR A 2 78.25 -26.88 -3.67
C THR A 2 78.43 -26.62 -2.16
N ALA A 3 77.49 -25.96 -1.48
CA ALA A 3 76.25 -26.49 -0.88
C ALA A 3 76.42 -26.85 0.61
N ALA A 4 75.56 -26.26 1.47
CA ALA A 4 74.83 -26.89 2.59
C ALA A 4 74.74 -26.04 3.89
N LEU A 5 73.48 -25.76 4.26
CA LEU A 5 72.86 -25.72 5.60
C LEU A 5 73.46 -24.87 6.73
N MET A 6 72.62 -23.95 7.24
CA MET A 6 72.46 -23.72 8.68
C MET A 6 70.98 -23.50 9.03
N SER A 7 70.54 -24.28 10.02
CA SER A 7 69.19 -24.35 10.59
C SER A 7 68.92 -23.28 11.65
N ALA A 8 67.64 -23.19 12.07
CA ALA A 8 67.04 -22.63 13.30
C ALA A 8 66.06 -21.47 13.00
N LEU A 9 64.89 -21.30 13.63
CA LEU A 9 64.23 -21.94 14.76
C LEU A 9 62.71 -21.62 14.69
N LEU A 10 61.94 -22.40 15.44
CA LEU A 10 60.49 -22.38 15.67
C LEU A 10 59.80 -21.01 15.79
N GLY A 11 58.56 -20.97 15.27
CA GLY A 11 57.51 -20.04 15.66
C GLY A 11 56.13 -20.59 15.27
N LEU A 12 55.63 -21.57 16.03
CA LEU A 12 54.27 -22.09 15.86
C LEU A 12 53.28 -21.10 16.52
N VAL A 13 52.72 -20.18 15.74
CA VAL A 13 51.56 -19.38 16.17
C VAL A 13 50.33 -20.23 15.88
N ALA A 14 49.74 -20.79 16.94
CA ALA A 14 48.41 -21.39 16.86
C ALA A 14 47.40 -20.27 16.62
N LEU A 15 46.98 -20.10 15.36
CA LEU A 15 45.85 -19.25 15.00
C LEU A 15 44.58 -19.99 15.46
N VAL A 16 44.14 -19.72 16.69
CA VAL A 16 42.78 -20.06 17.13
C VAL A 16 41.86 -19.16 16.33
N GLY A 17 41.40 -19.66 15.18
CA GLY A 17 40.33 -19.05 14.42
C GLY A 17 39.08 -19.07 15.29
N THR A 18 38.73 -17.94 15.89
CA THR A 18 37.39 -17.70 16.40
C THR A 18 36.46 -17.77 15.20
N LEU A 19 35.81 -18.93 15.04
CA LEU A 19 34.64 -19.05 14.18
C LEU A 19 33.57 -18.14 14.78
N VAL A 20 33.50 -16.90 14.32
CA VAL A 20 32.33 -16.06 14.55
C VAL A 20 31.24 -16.68 13.68
N LEU A 21 30.47 -17.60 14.26
CA LEU A 21 29.19 -18.00 13.71
C LEU A 21 28.31 -16.74 13.75
N THR A 22 28.34 -15.96 12.68
CA THR A 22 27.36 -14.89 12.47
C THR A 22 26.01 -15.58 12.43
N ALA A 23 25.15 -15.28 13.40
CA ALA A 23 23.75 -15.67 13.31
C ALA A 23 23.22 -15.22 11.94
N PRO A 24 22.53 -16.08 11.17
CA PRO A 24 21.95 -15.65 9.90
C PRO A 24 21.07 -14.43 10.16
N ALA A 25 21.21 -13.41 9.30
CA ALA A 25 20.47 -12.16 9.40
C ALA A 25 18.98 -12.45 9.61
N GLN A 26 18.43 -11.83 10.65
CA GLN A 26 17.00 -11.87 10.94
C GLN A 26 16.45 -10.61 10.28
N ALA A 27 15.38 -10.75 9.50
CA ALA A 27 14.73 -9.58 8.90
C ALA A 27 14.28 -8.63 10.03
N ALA A 28 14.26 -7.32 9.76
CA ALA A 28 13.57 -6.41 10.64
C ALA A 28 12.08 -6.80 10.66
N ALA A 29 11.47 -6.89 11.84
CA ALA A 29 10.02 -7.10 11.93
C ALA A 29 9.30 -5.99 11.15
N ASP A 30 8.23 -6.34 10.43
CA ASP A 30 7.34 -5.42 9.69
C ASP A 30 7.91 -4.83 8.39
N THR A 31 8.78 -5.57 7.70
CA THR A 31 9.12 -5.29 6.28
C THR A 31 8.08 -5.92 5.34
N ASP A 32 8.06 -5.50 4.08
CA ASP A 32 7.24 -6.09 3.02
C ASP A 32 7.90 -7.28 2.32
N HIS A 33 9.20 -7.51 2.56
CA HIS A 33 9.97 -8.52 1.85
C HIS A 33 11.04 -9.22 2.70
N LEU A 34 11.53 -10.35 2.17
CA LEU A 34 12.76 -11.04 2.56
C LEU A 34 13.72 -11.12 1.37
N VAL A 35 15.02 -11.02 1.63
CA VAL A 35 16.06 -11.34 0.64
C VAL A 35 16.83 -12.62 0.99
N ALA A 36 17.67 -13.08 0.06
CA ALA A 36 18.47 -14.28 0.23
C ALA A 36 19.30 -14.27 1.53
N GLY A 37 19.13 -15.30 2.36
CA GLY A 37 19.77 -15.46 3.67
C GLY A 37 18.91 -15.01 4.86
N GLU A 38 17.80 -14.30 4.61
CA GLU A 38 16.88 -13.84 5.65
C GLU A 38 15.76 -14.85 5.95
N ARG A 39 15.20 -14.74 7.14
CA ARG A 39 14.14 -15.61 7.64
C ARG A 39 13.26 -14.90 8.66
N LEU A 40 12.02 -15.38 8.74
CA LEU A 40 10.99 -15.06 9.73
C LEU A 40 10.85 -16.23 10.70
N GLY A 41 10.93 -15.92 11.98
CA GLY A 41 10.65 -16.81 13.09
C GLY A 41 9.25 -16.66 13.65
N ALA A 42 8.96 -17.44 14.69
CA ALA A 42 7.66 -17.43 15.33
C ALA A 42 7.26 -16.04 15.84
N ARG A 43 6.06 -15.60 15.43
CA ARG A 43 5.42 -14.30 15.67
C ARG A 43 6.00 -13.13 14.90
N GLU A 44 6.90 -13.39 13.95
CA GLU A 44 7.37 -12.38 13.01
C GLU A 44 6.48 -12.37 11.76
N SER A 45 6.44 -11.22 11.11
CA SER A 45 5.57 -10.94 9.98
C SER A 45 6.27 -10.15 8.88
N LEU A 46 5.77 -10.32 7.67
CA LEU A 46 5.88 -9.32 6.62
C LEU A 46 4.53 -8.62 6.48
N VAL A 47 4.57 -7.32 6.22
CA VAL A 47 3.39 -6.47 6.05
C VAL A 47 3.53 -5.79 4.69
N SER A 48 2.51 -5.89 3.84
CA SER A 48 2.51 -5.18 2.56
C SER A 48 2.71 -3.67 2.78
N PRO A 49 3.27 -2.92 1.82
CA PRO A 49 3.59 -1.50 2.02
C PRO A 49 2.42 -0.63 2.51
N GLY A 50 1.20 -0.90 2.04
CA GLY A 50 -0.06 -0.28 2.45
C GLY A 50 -0.78 -0.98 3.61
N GLY A 51 -0.21 -2.04 4.19
CA GLY A 51 -0.71 -2.74 5.38
C GLY A 51 -1.95 -3.60 5.17
N SER A 52 -2.35 -3.80 3.91
CA SER A 52 -3.55 -4.53 3.51
C SER A 52 -3.35 -6.05 3.53
N ALA A 53 -2.13 -6.55 3.51
CA ALA A 53 -1.83 -7.96 3.60
C ALA A 53 -0.68 -8.23 4.58
N VAL A 54 -0.80 -9.31 5.34
CA VAL A 54 0.20 -9.67 6.36
C VAL A 54 0.53 -11.14 6.28
N LEU A 55 1.79 -11.47 6.04
CA LEU A 55 2.30 -12.84 6.18
C LEU A 55 2.82 -13.03 7.60
N VAL A 56 2.29 -14.00 8.34
CA VAL A 56 2.71 -14.28 9.72
C VAL A 56 3.21 -15.71 9.86
N VAL A 57 4.38 -15.88 10.48
CA VAL A 57 4.82 -17.19 10.99
C VAL A 57 4.29 -17.33 12.41
N GLN A 58 3.30 -18.20 12.63
CA GLN A 58 2.65 -18.33 13.94
C GLN A 58 3.51 -19.13 14.93
N SER A 59 3.24 -18.98 16.23
CA SER A 59 3.95 -19.74 17.29
C SER A 59 3.81 -21.27 17.20
N SER A 60 2.85 -21.76 16.42
CA SER A 60 2.66 -23.17 16.11
C SER A 60 3.59 -23.70 15.00
N GLY A 61 4.27 -22.81 14.27
CA GLY A 61 5.02 -23.12 13.04
C GLY A 61 4.19 -23.02 11.76
N ARG A 62 2.88 -22.77 11.86
CA ARG A 62 2.02 -22.50 10.70
C ARG A 62 2.36 -21.12 10.12
N VAL A 63 2.45 -21.02 8.81
CA VAL A 63 2.57 -19.74 8.08
C VAL A 63 1.21 -19.41 7.50
N SER A 64 0.74 -18.17 7.68
CA SER A 64 -0.54 -17.71 7.14
C SER A 64 -0.38 -16.33 6.53
N LEU A 65 -0.87 -16.16 5.31
CA LEU A 65 -1.07 -14.86 4.68
C LEU A 65 -2.50 -14.42 4.97
N TYR A 66 -2.64 -13.24 5.53
CA TYR A 66 -3.92 -12.60 5.81
C TYR A 66 -4.19 -11.53 4.75
N GLY A 67 -5.41 -11.53 4.21
CA GLY A 67 -5.89 -10.47 3.33
C GLY A 67 -6.41 -9.26 4.12
N PRO A 68 -6.88 -8.22 3.43
CA PRO A 68 -7.32 -6.96 4.05
C PRO A 68 -8.55 -7.11 4.93
N ASP A 69 -9.36 -8.14 4.70
CA ASP A 69 -10.53 -8.47 5.52
C ASP A 69 -10.16 -9.31 6.78
N GLY A 70 -8.87 -9.56 6.99
CA GLY A 70 -8.34 -10.35 8.12
C GLY A 70 -8.56 -11.85 7.97
N ASP A 71 -9.01 -12.31 6.80
CA ASP A 71 -9.16 -13.72 6.46
C ASP A 71 -7.82 -14.32 6.03
N VAL A 72 -7.67 -15.63 6.27
CA VAL A 72 -6.48 -16.36 5.81
C VAL A 72 -6.67 -16.74 4.35
N VAL A 73 -5.97 -16.05 3.46
CA VAL A 73 -6.05 -16.25 2.00
C VAL A 73 -5.09 -17.33 1.51
N TRP A 74 -3.99 -17.55 2.24
CA TRP A 74 -3.04 -18.63 1.97
C TRP A 74 -2.39 -19.15 3.25
N THR A 75 -2.03 -20.43 3.29
CA THR A 75 -1.36 -21.00 4.46
C THR A 75 -0.49 -22.21 4.13
N VAL A 76 0.59 -22.37 4.90
CA VAL A 76 1.41 -23.58 4.95
C VAL A 76 1.36 -24.16 6.35
N ASP A 77 0.90 -25.40 6.44
CA ASP A 77 0.64 -26.09 7.71
C ASP A 77 1.93 -26.74 8.28
N GLY A 78 2.91 -25.91 8.63
CA GLY A 78 4.20 -26.35 9.18
C GLY A 78 4.21 -26.54 10.69
N ARG A 79 3.29 -27.35 11.25
CA ARG A 79 2.95 -27.52 12.70
C ARG A 79 4.09 -27.99 13.63
N VAL A 80 5.26 -27.38 13.53
CA VAL A 80 6.46 -27.59 14.33
C VAL A 80 6.80 -26.25 14.98
N ARG A 81 6.72 -26.20 16.32
CA ARG A 81 7.07 -24.98 17.06
C ARG A 81 8.50 -24.56 16.76
N GLY A 82 8.70 -23.26 16.53
CA GLY A 82 10.00 -22.69 16.20
C GLY A 82 10.40 -22.88 14.73
N ALA A 83 9.52 -23.35 13.86
CA ALA A 83 9.76 -23.33 12.43
C ALA A 83 9.99 -21.90 11.92
N THR A 84 10.87 -21.75 10.93
CA THR A 84 11.21 -20.47 10.31
C THR A 84 10.98 -20.52 8.81
N LEU A 85 10.31 -19.51 8.26
CA LEU A 85 10.18 -19.31 6.81
C LEU A 85 11.33 -18.42 6.33
N GLY A 86 12.01 -18.74 5.24
CA GLY A 86 13.05 -17.84 4.73
C GLY A 86 13.58 -18.22 3.35
N LEU A 87 14.42 -17.34 2.81
CA LEU A 87 15.18 -17.60 1.59
C LEU A 87 16.58 -18.07 1.98
N ASP A 88 17.02 -19.23 1.47
CA ASP A 88 18.40 -19.64 1.68
C ASP A 88 19.39 -18.77 0.87
N ALA A 89 20.69 -18.98 1.08
CA ALA A 89 21.74 -18.25 0.35
C ALA A 89 21.77 -18.54 -1.17
N GLN A 90 21.00 -19.52 -1.64
CA GLN A 90 20.83 -19.87 -3.05
C GLN A 90 19.52 -19.33 -3.63
N GLY A 91 18.68 -18.66 -2.84
CA GLY A 91 17.40 -18.10 -3.28
C GLY A 91 16.19 -19.04 -3.19
N ARG A 92 16.27 -20.12 -2.41
CA ARG A 92 15.16 -21.07 -2.23
C ARG A 92 14.28 -20.68 -1.04
N LEU A 93 12.99 -20.48 -1.32
CA LEU A 93 11.98 -20.22 -0.30
C LEU A 93 11.63 -21.49 0.46
N ARG A 94 11.82 -21.52 1.79
CA ARG A 94 11.60 -22.71 2.60
C ARG A 94 11.04 -22.43 3.97
N LEU A 95 10.18 -23.33 4.43
CA LEU A 95 9.81 -23.45 5.84
C LEU A 95 10.63 -24.59 6.46
N VAL A 96 11.40 -24.29 7.50
CA VAL A 96 12.37 -25.21 8.09
C VAL A 96 12.13 -25.36 9.59
N ALA A 97 12.17 -26.58 10.10
CA ALA A 97 12.08 -26.88 11.54
C ALA A 97 13.38 -26.51 12.29
N PRO A 98 13.34 -26.35 13.63
CA PRO A 98 14.53 -26.05 14.42
C PRO A 98 15.68 -27.07 14.31
N ASP A 99 15.37 -28.32 13.96
CA ASP A 99 16.33 -29.41 13.73
C ASP A 99 16.96 -29.37 12.31
N GLY A 100 16.61 -28.38 11.50
CA GLY A 100 17.10 -28.20 10.12
C GLY A 100 16.31 -28.99 9.08
N ARG A 101 15.27 -29.73 9.47
CA ARG A 101 14.43 -30.47 8.52
C ARG A 101 13.53 -29.52 7.74
N GLU A 102 13.53 -29.67 6.42
CA GLU A 102 12.61 -28.95 5.54
C GLU A 102 11.17 -29.43 5.77
N LEU A 103 10.27 -28.48 6.00
CA LEU A 103 8.84 -28.72 6.22
C LEU A 103 8.02 -28.40 4.98
N TRP A 104 8.45 -27.41 4.20
CA TRP A 104 7.78 -26.99 2.97
C TRP A 104 8.71 -26.15 2.07
N THR A 105 8.47 -26.25 0.76
CA THR A 105 9.05 -25.42 -0.32
C THR A 105 8.01 -25.32 -1.44
N PRO A 106 8.00 -24.26 -2.26
CA PRO A 106 7.23 -24.22 -3.50
C PRO A 106 7.54 -25.42 -4.42
N ASP A 107 6.52 -25.93 -5.11
CA ASP A 107 6.60 -26.89 -6.23
C ASP A 107 7.37 -28.20 -5.95
N ALA A 108 7.18 -28.80 -4.78
CA ALA A 108 7.78 -30.09 -4.40
C ALA A 108 7.40 -31.26 -5.34
N ASP A 109 6.30 -31.15 -6.09
CA ASP A 109 5.76 -32.23 -6.92
C ASP A 109 6.36 -32.32 -8.35
N GLU A 110 7.09 -31.30 -8.84
CA GLU A 110 7.62 -31.29 -10.22
C GLU A 110 9.15 -31.42 -10.34
N GLY A 111 9.90 -31.45 -9.23
CA GLY A 111 11.36 -31.62 -9.23
C GLY A 111 12.15 -30.45 -9.85
N VAL A 112 11.47 -29.36 -10.21
CA VAL A 112 12.07 -28.10 -10.69
C VAL A 112 12.31 -27.20 -9.48
N GLN A 113 13.56 -26.75 -9.31
CA GLN A 113 13.88 -25.82 -8.22
C GLN A 113 13.54 -24.39 -8.64
N VAL A 114 12.59 -23.76 -7.96
CA VAL A 114 12.30 -22.33 -8.11
C VAL A 114 13.28 -21.53 -7.25
N LEU A 115 14.04 -20.63 -7.88
CA LEU A 115 15.03 -19.77 -7.23
C LEU A 115 14.62 -18.31 -7.43
N GLY A 116 14.60 -17.54 -6.34
CA GLY A 116 14.37 -16.10 -6.38
C GLY A 116 15.44 -15.33 -5.59
N ALA A 117 15.52 -14.03 -5.85
CA ALA A 117 16.34 -13.09 -5.08
C ALA A 117 15.57 -12.48 -3.89
N ARG A 118 14.24 -12.39 -3.99
CA ARG A 118 13.38 -11.68 -3.02
C ARG A 118 11.99 -12.29 -2.92
N LEU A 119 11.49 -12.49 -1.70
CA LEU A 119 10.11 -12.82 -1.39
C LEU A 119 9.40 -11.54 -0.95
N GLU A 120 8.22 -11.23 -1.46
CA GLU A 120 7.53 -9.94 -1.23
C GLU A 120 6.03 -10.16 -1.01
N VAL A 121 5.47 -9.53 0.03
CA VAL A 121 4.01 -9.41 0.23
C VAL A 121 3.58 -8.11 -0.42
N ARG A 122 2.66 -8.21 -1.38
CA ARG A 122 2.10 -7.07 -2.10
C ARG A 122 0.78 -6.65 -1.50
N ASP A 123 0.42 -5.40 -1.75
CA ASP A 123 -0.84 -4.80 -1.31
C ASP A 123 -2.08 -5.31 -2.06
N ASP A 124 -1.89 -6.00 -3.19
CA ASP A 124 -2.99 -6.71 -3.85
C ASP A 124 -3.39 -7.96 -3.07
N GLY A 125 -2.60 -8.34 -2.06
CA GLY A 125 -2.81 -9.51 -1.24
C GLY A 125 -2.03 -10.73 -1.69
N ASP A 126 -1.19 -10.64 -2.72
CA ASP A 126 -0.36 -11.76 -3.17
C ASP A 126 1.00 -11.81 -2.45
N LEU A 127 1.53 -13.03 -2.30
CA LEU A 127 2.91 -13.28 -1.89
C LEU A 127 3.69 -13.80 -3.09
N VAL A 128 4.71 -13.07 -3.52
CA VAL A 128 5.48 -13.35 -4.73
C VAL A 128 6.94 -13.63 -4.43
N LEU A 129 7.55 -14.51 -5.22
CA LEU A 129 8.99 -14.72 -5.28
C LEU A 129 9.51 -14.14 -6.59
N LEU A 130 10.44 -13.21 -6.51
CA LEU A 130 11.01 -12.45 -7.61
C LEU A 130 12.46 -12.88 -7.86
N ASP A 131 12.89 -12.93 -9.12
CA ASP A 131 14.30 -13.10 -9.49
C ASP A 131 15.11 -11.80 -9.37
N ALA A 132 16.40 -11.85 -9.71
CA ALA A 132 17.28 -10.68 -9.63
C ALA A 132 16.94 -9.56 -10.63
N ALA A 133 16.15 -9.85 -11.66
CA ALA A 133 15.65 -8.88 -12.63
C ALA A 133 14.25 -8.34 -12.25
N GLY A 134 13.65 -8.85 -11.17
CA GLY A 134 12.32 -8.47 -10.71
C GLY A 134 11.18 -9.26 -11.37
N ALA A 135 11.47 -10.30 -12.16
CA ALA A 135 10.44 -11.15 -12.73
C ALA A 135 9.88 -12.13 -11.69
N THR A 136 8.56 -12.34 -11.69
CA THR A 136 7.91 -13.30 -10.79
C THR A 136 8.18 -14.73 -11.23
N VAL A 137 8.85 -15.49 -10.37
CA VAL A 137 9.17 -16.91 -10.59
C VAL A 137 8.22 -17.86 -9.85
N TRP A 138 7.54 -17.35 -8.81
CA TRP A 138 6.46 -18.06 -8.12
C TRP A 138 5.54 -17.05 -7.41
N ALA A 139 4.27 -17.39 -7.23
CA ALA A 139 3.29 -16.57 -6.53
C ALA A 139 2.24 -17.46 -5.85
N THR A 140 1.61 -16.95 -4.78
CA THR A 140 0.49 -17.65 -4.14
C THR A 140 -0.81 -17.56 -4.93
N GLY A 141 -0.94 -16.57 -5.83
CA GLY A 141 -2.14 -16.31 -6.61
C GLY A 141 -3.30 -15.77 -5.77
N THR A 142 -2.99 -15.08 -4.68
CA THR A 142 -4.00 -14.58 -3.71
C THR A 142 -4.37 -13.12 -3.87
N ALA A 143 -3.92 -12.49 -4.95
CA ALA A 143 -4.32 -11.13 -5.31
C ALA A 143 -5.86 -10.98 -5.31
N GLN A 144 -6.38 -10.14 -4.41
CA GLN A 144 -7.81 -9.92 -4.15
C GLN A 144 -8.49 -9.15 -5.28
N ARG A 145 -7.73 -8.35 -6.03
CA ARG A 145 -8.16 -7.66 -7.25
C ARG A 145 -7.04 -7.71 -8.27
N ALA A 146 -7.40 -8.02 -9.51
CA ALA A 146 -6.42 -8.07 -10.58
C ALA A 146 -5.81 -6.67 -10.78
N SER A 147 -4.49 -6.62 -10.92
CA SER A 147 -3.73 -5.45 -11.37
C SER A 147 -3.37 -5.51 -12.85
N ALA A 148 -3.66 -6.64 -13.51
CA ALA A 148 -3.41 -6.83 -14.93
C ALA A 148 -4.56 -7.55 -15.66
N LEU A 149 -4.69 -7.28 -16.95
CA LEU A 149 -5.51 -8.05 -17.90
C LEU A 149 -4.63 -8.64 -18.98
N THR A 150 -4.77 -9.93 -19.22
CA THR A 150 -4.21 -10.61 -20.40
C THR A 150 -5.23 -10.63 -21.55
N ALA A 151 -4.80 -11.06 -22.73
CA ALA A 151 -5.67 -11.24 -23.89
C ALA A 151 -6.92 -12.07 -23.55
N GLY A 152 -8.09 -11.57 -23.97
CA GLY A 152 -9.42 -12.11 -23.64
C GLY A 152 -10.01 -11.60 -22.32
N GLY A 153 -9.19 -10.99 -21.44
CA GLY A 153 -9.62 -10.45 -20.16
C GLY A 153 -10.46 -9.16 -20.28
N SER A 154 -11.34 -8.92 -19.32
CA SER A 154 -12.20 -7.73 -19.29
C SER A 154 -12.38 -7.14 -17.90
N VAL A 155 -12.48 -5.80 -17.82
CA VAL A 155 -13.03 -5.06 -16.69
C VAL A 155 -14.50 -4.79 -16.97
N VAL A 156 -15.37 -5.13 -16.02
CA VAL A 156 -16.83 -4.95 -16.11
C VAL A 156 -17.36 -4.22 -14.87
N PRO A 157 -18.57 -3.66 -14.89
CA PRO A 157 -19.18 -3.05 -13.72
C PRO A 157 -19.16 -3.99 -12.51
N GLY A 158 -18.63 -3.50 -11.39
CA GLY A 158 -18.49 -4.27 -10.14
C GLY A 158 -17.23 -5.13 -10.04
N GLN A 159 -16.42 -5.24 -11.10
CA GLN A 159 -15.14 -5.97 -11.11
C GLN A 159 -14.02 -5.04 -11.61
N PRO A 160 -13.50 -4.15 -10.75
CA PRO A 160 -12.46 -3.20 -11.13
C PRO A 160 -11.08 -3.87 -11.26
N LEU A 161 -10.18 -3.20 -12.00
CA LEU A 161 -8.74 -3.42 -11.89
C LEU A 161 -8.20 -2.49 -10.79
N THR A 162 -7.23 -2.91 -10.00
CA THR A 162 -6.64 -2.09 -8.93
C THR A 162 -5.11 -2.16 -9.03
N SER A 163 -4.41 -1.06 -8.77
CA SER A 163 -2.95 -1.11 -8.63
C SER A 163 -2.57 -2.08 -7.51
N PRO A 164 -1.38 -2.70 -7.56
CA PRO A 164 -0.91 -3.54 -6.46
C PRO A 164 -1.04 -2.85 -5.11
N ASP A 165 -0.63 -1.58 -4.97
CA ASP A 165 -0.76 -0.77 -3.74
C ASP A 165 -2.20 -0.42 -3.30
N GLY A 166 -3.22 -0.80 -4.08
CA GLY A 166 -4.63 -0.56 -3.76
C GLY A 166 -5.09 0.88 -4.01
N ARG A 167 -4.19 1.80 -4.36
CA ARG A 167 -4.45 3.25 -4.37
C ARG A 167 -5.08 3.75 -5.67
N HIS A 168 -4.93 3.02 -6.76
CA HIS A 168 -5.48 3.38 -8.07
C HIS A 168 -6.49 2.35 -8.53
N VAL A 169 -7.62 2.80 -9.09
CA VAL A 169 -8.73 1.90 -9.45
C VAL A 169 -9.24 2.21 -10.85
N LEU A 170 -9.15 1.25 -11.75
CA LEU A 170 -9.81 1.30 -13.06
C LEU A 170 -11.18 0.65 -12.98
N VAL A 171 -12.22 1.42 -13.28
CA VAL A 171 -13.61 0.96 -13.15
C VAL A 171 -14.44 1.28 -14.39
N VAL A 172 -15.34 0.37 -14.75
CA VAL A 172 -16.46 0.68 -15.65
C VAL A 172 -17.62 1.18 -14.78
N ARG A 173 -17.94 2.47 -14.88
CA ARG A 173 -19.01 3.10 -14.12
C ARG A 173 -20.38 2.63 -14.64
N ARG A 174 -21.44 2.76 -13.84
CA ARG A 174 -22.82 2.46 -14.28
C ARG A 174 -23.28 3.34 -15.45
N THR A 175 -22.65 4.49 -15.65
CA THR A 175 -22.91 5.34 -16.82
C THR A 175 -22.35 4.75 -18.10
N GLY A 176 -21.53 3.70 -18.02
CA GLY A 176 -20.85 3.08 -19.14
C GLY A 176 -19.46 3.67 -19.44
N ASN A 177 -19.05 4.70 -18.70
CA ASN A 177 -17.71 5.26 -18.86
C ASN A 177 -16.66 4.42 -18.12
N VAL A 178 -15.52 4.20 -18.78
CA VAL A 178 -14.35 3.58 -18.18
C VAL A 178 -13.47 4.69 -17.61
N VAL A 179 -13.20 4.64 -16.31
CA VAL A 179 -12.51 5.69 -15.57
C VAL A 179 -11.42 5.10 -14.69
N LEU A 180 -10.22 5.67 -14.80
CA LEU A 180 -9.15 5.44 -13.85
C LEU A 180 -9.23 6.50 -12.74
N LEU A 181 -9.34 6.04 -11.50
CA LEU A 181 -9.42 6.87 -10.31
C LEU A 181 -8.07 6.88 -9.60
N GLY A 182 -7.69 8.05 -9.10
CA GLY A 182 -6.56 8.21 -8.20
C GLY A 182 -6.91 7.85 -6.75
N PRO A 183 -5.96 8.02 -5.83
CA PRO A 183 -6.11 7.66 -4.41
C PRO A 183 -7.15 8.51 -3.67
N ASP A 184 -7.35 9.75 -4.14
CA ASP A 184 -8.40 10.69 -3.78
C ASP A 184 -9.79 10.34 -4.35
N SER A 185 -9.90 9.24 -5.10
CA SER A 185 -11.10 8.82 -5.85
C SER A 185 -11.54 9.77 -6.97
N LEU A 186 -10.72 10.75 -7.35
CA LEU A 186 -11.00 11.62 -8.48
C LEU A 186 -10.52 10.98 -9.80
N PRO A 187 -11.22 11.23 -10.92
CA PRO A 187 -10.78 10.76 -12.23
C PRO A 187 -9.41 11.32 -12.61
N ARG A 188 -8.48 10.43 -12.97
CA ARG A 188 -7.18 10.77 -13.59
C ARG A 188 -7.21 10.57 -15.10
N TRP A 189 -7.96 9.57 -15.57
CA TRP A 189 -8.18 9.30 -16.99
C TRP A 189 -9.59 8.75 -17.23
N ALA A 190 -10.15 9.01 -18.41
CA ALA A 190 -11.43 8.43 -18.84
C ALA A 190 -11.45 8.12 -20.33
N ALA A 191 -12.15 7.04 -20.71
CA ALA A 191 -12.34 6.65 -22.11
C ALA A 191 -13.38 7.52 -22.84
N GLY A 192 -14.28 8.18 -22.09
CA GLY A 192 -15.34 9.03 -22.65
C GLY A 192 -16.52 8.26 -23.22
N THR A 193 -16.84 7.10 -22.64
CA THR A 193 -17.85 6.16 -23.17
C THR A 193 -19.20 6.23 -22.45
N ASP A 194 -19.55 7.38 -21.88
CA ASP A 194 -20.84 7.58 -21.20
C ASP A 194 -22.03 7.27 -22.11
N GLY A 195 -22.98 6.49 -21.57
CA GLY A 195 -24.19 6.00 -22.23
C GLY A 195 -23.98 4.87 -23.23
N GLN A 196 -22.74 4.42 -23.43
CA GLN A 196 -22.39 3.50 -24.52
C GLN A 196 -21.46 2.35 -24.10
N GLY A 197 -20.62 2.49 -23.07
CA GLY A 197 -19.75 1.39 -22.66
C GLY A 197 -20.40 0.41 -21.68
N ALA A 198 -20.00 -0.84 -21.76
CA ALA A 198 -20.40 -1.92 -20.86
C ALA A 198 -19.19 -2.68 -20.30
N ALA A 199 -18.10 -2.78 -21.06
CA ALA A 199 -16.88 -3.46 -20.63
C ALA A 199 -15.64 -2.87 -21.31
N LEU A 200 -14.51 -2.84 -20.59
CA LEU A 200 -13.17 -2.67 -21.17
C LEU A 200 -12.55 -4.05 -21.36
N THR A 201 -12.15 -4.41 -22.57
CA THR A 201 -11.60 -5.73 -22.91
C THR A 201 -10.25 -5.56 -23.59
N LEU A 202 -9.26 -6.37 -23.21
CA LEU A 202 -8.07 -6.57 -24.01
C LEU A 202 -8.34 -7.75 -24.95
N ASP A 203 -8.53 -7.49 -26.24
CA ASP A 203 -8.89 -8.55 -27.18
C ASP A 203 -7.72 -9.49 -27.53
N GLU A 204 -8.01 -10.62 -28.17
CA GLU A 204 -7.02 -11.64 -28.60
C GLU A 204 -5.96 -11.09 -29.57
N ALA A 205 -6.27 -9.99 -30.26
CA ALA A 205 -5.32 -9.32 -31.15
C ALA A 205 -4.38 -8.37 -30.39
N GLY A 206 -4.58 -8.19 -29.08
CA GLY A 206 -3.83 -7.27 -28.23
C GLY A 206 -4.22 -5.81 -28.41
N VAL A 207 -5.49 -5.55 -28.74
CA VAL A 207 -6.07 -4.21 -28.77
C VAL A 207 -6.97 -4.02 -27.56
N LEU A 208 -6.74 -2.93 -26.82
CA LEU A 208 -7.61 -2.56 -25.71
C LEU A 208 -8.83 -1.82 -26.26
N VAL A 209 -10.03 -2.32 -25.98
CA VAL A 209 -11.30 -1.83 -26.51
C VAL A 209 -12.34 -1.63 -25.42
N VAL A 210 -13.21 -0.64 -25.57
CA VAL A 210 -14.47 -0.59 -24.82
C VAL A 210 -15.59 -1.05 -25.74
N ARG A 211 -16.45 -1.93 -25.25
CA ARG A 211 -17.62 -2.43 -25.97
C ARG A 211 -18.91 -2.02 -25.27
N ASP A 212 -19.96 -1.81 -26.04
CA ASP A 212 -21.33 -1.68 -25.54
C ASP A 212 -21.97 -3.05 -25.22
N ASP A 213 -23.21 -3.03 -24.70
CA ASP A 213 -23.95 -4.25 -24.33
C ASP A 213 -24.26 -5.15 -25.55
N ASP A 214 -24.29 -4.60 -26.76
CA ASP A 214 -24.49 -5.34 -28.02
C ASP A 214 -23.15 -5.87 -28.60
N GLY A 215 -22.02 -5.57 -27.93
CA GLY A 215 -20.68 -6.00 -28.31
C GLY A 215 -19.98 -5.11 -29.34
N ALA A 216 -20.58 -4.00 -29.76
CA ALA A 216 -19.98 -3.05 -30.67
C ALA A 216 -18.86 -2.26 -29.98
N VAL A 217 -17.78 -1.98 -30.71
CA VAL A 217 -16.63 -1.24 -30.17
C VAL A 217 -16.94 0.26 -30.17
N VAL A 218 -16.98 0.86 -28.98
CA VAL A 218 -17.27 2.29 -28.79
C VAL A 218 -16.01 3.12 -28.51
N TRP A 219 -14.93 2.47 -28.06
CA TRP A 219 -13.60 3.07 -27.91
C TRP A 219 -12.51 2.03 -28.15
N ARG A 220 -11.32 2.45 -28.58
CA ARG A 220 -10.15 1.57 -28.68
C ARG A 220 -8.83 2.34 -28.58
N THR A 221 -7.77 1.67 -28.15
CA THR A 221 -6.40 2.17 -28.34
C THR A 221 -6.09 2.22 -29.84
N HIS A 222 -5.84 3.41 -30.38
CA HIS A 222 -5.59 3.65 -31.81
C HIS A 222 -4.16 3.26 -32.22
N ARG A 223 -3.84 1.97 -32.13
CA ARG A 223 -2.51 1.41 -32.43
C ARG A 223 -2.59 0.11 -33.23
N ALA A 224 -1.43 -0.36 -33.71
CA ALA A 224 -1.32 -1.66 -34.35
C ALA A 224 -1.55 -2.80 -33.33
N PRO A 225 -2.30 -3.86 -33.71
CA PRO A 225 -2.48 -5.05 -32.87
C PRO A 225 -1.16 -5.76 -32.58
N VAL A 226 -0.96 -6.20 -31.34
CA VAL A 226 0.19 -7.00 -30.90
C VAL A 226 -0.32 -8.13 -30.01
N PRO A 227 -0.53 -9.34 -30.55
CA PRO A 227 -0.98 -10.49 -29.77
C PRO A 227 -0.05 -10.80 -28.59
N GLY A 228 -0.63 -11.28 -27.49
CA GLY A 228 0.10 -11.55 -26.25
C GLY A 228 0.42 -10.30 -25.41
N SER A 229 -0.14 -9.14 -25.76
CA SER A 229 -0.04 -7.94 -24.92
C SER A 229 -0.75 -8.14 -23.57
N THR A 230 -0.33 -7.37 -22.57
CA THR A 230 -0.92 -7.35 -21.22
C THR A 230 -1.17 -5.91 -20.82
N LEU A 231 -2.36 -5.61 -20.30
CA LEU A 231 -2.66 -4.33 -19.66
C LEU A 231 -2.29 -4.44 -18.18
N VAL A 232 -1.56 -3.46 -17.63
CA VAL A 232 -1.14 -3.44 -16.23
C VAL A 232 -1.45 -2.07 -15.64
N LEU A 233 -2.10 -2.04 -14.47
CA LEU A 233 -2.23 -0.86 -13.64
C LEU A 233 -1.12 -0.89 -12.59
N GLN A 234 -0.25 0.11 -12.62
CA GLN A 234 0.95 0.21 -11.79
C GLN A 234 0.68 1.00 -10.50
N ASP A 235 1.56 0.88 -9.51
CA ASP A 235 1.45 1.57 -8.21
C ASP A 235 1.57 3.09 -8.30
N ASP A 236 2.22 3.60 -9.34
CA ASP A 236 2.25 5.04 -9.64
C ASP A 236 0.93 5.55 -10.23
N GLY A 237 0.00 4.64 -10.55
CA GLY A 237 -1.27 4.98 -11.18
C GLY A 237 -1.20 5.11 -12.69
N ASP A 238 -0.13 4.69 -13.36
CA ASP A 238 -0.14 4.56 -14.81
C ASP A 238 -0.80 3.24 -15.25
N LEU A 239 -1.69 3.34 -16.24
CA LEU A 239 -2.30 2.19 -16.89
C LEU A 239 -1.56 1.95 -18.20
N VAL A 240 -0.76 0.89 -18.24
CA VAL A 240 0.18 0.62 -19.32
C VAL A 240 -0.23 -0.64 -20.07
N LEU A 241 -0.32 -0.54 -21.39
CA LEU A 241 -0.38 -1.72 -22.26
C LEU A 241 1.04 -2.11 -22.63
N LEU A 242 1.45 -3.32 -22.29
CA LEU A 242 2.79 -3.86 -22.51
C LEU A 242 2.77 -4.92 -23.63
N ALA A 243 3.83 -4.93 -24.44
CA ALA A 243 4.11 -6.02 -25.37
C ALA A 243 4.67 -7.25 -24.63
N PRO A 244 4.72 -8.44 -25.27
CA PRO A 244 5.32 -9.64 -24.67
C PRO A 244 6.80 -9.47 -24.26
N ASP A 245 7.53 -8.53 -24.86
CA ASP A 245 8.92 -8.21 -24.51
C ASP A 245 9.06 -7.18 -23.38
N GLY A 246 7.93 -6.76 -22.79
CA GLY A 246 7.87 -5.78 -21.71
C GLY A 246 7.91 -4.32 -22.16
N SER A 247 8.01 -4.03 -23.47
CA SER A 247 8.00 -2.65 -23.96
C SER A 247 6.60 -2.02 -23.87
N ALA A 248 6.55 -0.74 -23.49
CA ALA A 248 5.29 0.01 -23.41
C ALA A 248 4.72 0.32 -24.80
N LEU A 249 3.51 -0.17 -25.05
CA LEU A 249 2.75 -0.01 -26.28
C LEU A 249 1.78 1.17 -26.24
N TRP A 250 1.29 1.50 -25.05
CA TRP A 250 0.41 2.62 -24.75
C TRP A 250 0.43 2.87 -23.23
N SER A 251 0.20 4.11 -22.82
CA SER A 251 0.11 4.55 -21.42
C SER A 251 -1.02 5.58 -21.30
N SER A 252 -1.72 5.57 -20.17
CA SER A 252 -2.71 6.61 -19.83
C SER A 252 -2.06 7.95 -19.53
N GLY A 253 -0.76 7.98 -19.23
CA GLY A 253 -0.01 9.18 -18.89
C GLY A 253 -0.38 9.71 -17.50
N THR A 254 -0.82 8.82 -16.61
CA THR A 254 -1.36 9.17 -15.29
C THR A 254 -0.42 8.82 -14.14
N GLY A 255 0.73 8.22 -14.44
CA GLY A 255 1.75 7.87 -13.45
C GLY A 255 2.21 9.09 -12.65
N LEU A 256 2.13 8.97 -11.33
CA LEU A 256 2.71 9.90 -10.38
C LEU A 256 4.23 9.70 -10.31
N GLY A 257 4.97 10.80 -10.24
CA GLY A 257 6.40 10.78 -10.00
C GLY A 257 6.75 10.25 -8.60
N ALA A 258 8.05 10.11 -8.34
CA ALA A 258 8.52 9.68 -7.03
C ALA A 258 8.03 10.63 -5.92
N ALA A 259 7.64 10.07 -4.77
CA ALA A 259 7.20 10.84 -3.61
C ALA A 259 8.35 11.29 -2.69
N SER A 260 9.58 10.84 -2.95
CA SER A 260 10.72 11.14 -2.09
C SER A 260 12.03 11.32 -2.85
N LEU A 261 12.96 12.01 -2.20
CA LEU A 261 14.34 12.22 -2.64
C LEU A 261 15.31 11.90 -1.50
N ALA A 262 16.19 10.93 -1.67
CA ALA A 262 17.20 10.55 -0.68
C ALA A 262 18.52 11.32 -0.86
N VAL A 263 19.47 11.16 0.08
CA VAL A 263 20.79 11.86 0.10
C VAL A 263 21.60 11.70 -1.20
N ASP A 264 21.47 10.58 -1.89
CA ASP A 264 22.26 10.27 -3.09
C ASP A 264 21.52 10.62 -4.40
N ASP A 265 20.25 10.99 -4.30
CA ASP A 265 19.43 11.35 -5.44
C ASP A 265 19.47 12.85 -5.72
N ALA A 266 19.15 13.22 -6.96
CA ALA A 266 19.01 14.60 -7.35
C ALA A 266 17.75 14.80 -8.20
N LEU A 267 16.94 15.78 -7.80
CA LEU A 267 15.92 16.32 -8.68
C LEU A 267 16.58 17.33 -9.62
N VAL A 268 16.65 17.02 -10.91
CA VAL A 268 17.28 17.87 -11.92
C VAL A 268 16.25 18.74 -12.65
N THR A 269 16.70 19.80 -13.32
CA THR A 269 15.83 20.70 -14.09
C THR A 269 14.92 19.92 -15.04
N GLY A 270 13.61 20.17 -14.97
CA GLY A 270 12.55 19.48 -15.70
C GLY A 270 11.91 18.31 -14.93
N GLY A 271 12.51 17.90 -13.81
CA GLY A 271 11.98 16.87 -12.93
C GLY A 271 10.93 17.40 -11.94
N HIS A 272 10.17 16.47 -11.37
CA HIS A 272 9.24 16.72 -10.28
C HIS A 272 9.20 15.55 -9.27
N LEU A 273 8.65 15.82 -8.09
CA LEU A 273 8.18 14.82 -7.12
C LEU A 273 6.68 15.01 -6.94
N ASP A 274 5.95 13.92 -6.68
CA ASP A 274 4.50 13.93 -6.49
C ASP A 274 4.10 13.40 -5.11
N GLY A 275 3.09 14.03 -4.52
CA GLY A 275 2.45 13.56 -3.30
C GLY A 275 1.65 12.28 -3.54
N PRO A 276 1.37 11.52 -2.49
CA PRO A 276 0.68 10.24 -2.58
C PRO A 276 -0.79 10.36 -3.00
N ASP A 277 -1.39 11.53 -3.00
CA ASP A 277 -2.72 11.74 -3.57
C ASP A 277 -2.67 12.32 -4.99
N GLY A 278 -1.49 12.74 -5.46
CA GLY A 278 -1.30 13.41 -6.74
C GLY A 278 -1.71 14.88 -6.77
N HIS A 279 -2.14 15.46 -5.64
CA HIS A 279 -2.44 16.89 -5.55
C HIS A 279 -1.16 17.71 -5.34
N LEU A 280 -0.26 17.21 -4.50
CA LEU A 280 0.98 17.90 -4.21
C LEU A 280 2.05 17.60 -5.26
N ARG A 281 2.73 18.62 -5.78
CA ARG A 281 3.84 18.46 -6.73
C ARG A 281 4.95 19.45 -6.47
N LEU A 282 6.18 18.96 -6.28
CA LEU A 282 7.40 19.77 -6.22
C LEU A 282 8.08 19.75 -7.58
N THR A 283 8.11 20.88 -8.29
CA THR A 283 8.69 20.96 -9.64
C THR A 283 9.94 21.83 -9.63
N LEU A 284 10.98 21.36 -10.31
CA LEU A 284 12.18 22.15 -10.61
C LEU A 284 12.21 22.53 -12.09
N THR A 285 12.12 23.82 -12.40
CA THR A 285 12.32 24.36 -13.76
C THR A 285 13.56 25.26 -13.80
N GLN A 286 13.84 25.88 -14.94
CA GLN A 286 14.90 26.89 -15.03
C GLN A 286 14.52 28.19 -14.31
N ASP A 287 13.23 28.45 -14.16
CA ASP A 287 12.71 29.71 -13.65
C ASP A 287 12.34 29.64 -12.16
N GLU A 288 12.05 28.44 -11.65
CA GLU A 288 11.60 28.26 -10.26
C GLU A 288 11.81 26.84 -9.73
N LEU A 289 11.91 26.76 -8.39
CA LEU A 289 11.62 25.57 -7.62
C LEU A 289 10.36 25.87 -6.81
N ALA A 290 9.26 25.17 -7.07
CA ALA A 290 7.96 25.47 -6.48
C ALA A 290 7.22 24.21 -6.05
N LEU A 291 6.60 24.27 -4.87
CA LEU A 291 5.63 23.30 -4.40
C LEU A 291 4.24 23.80 -4.78
N ARG A 292 3.45 22.96 -5.43
CA ARG A 292 2.07 23.24 -5.84
C ARG A 292 1.13 22.22 -5.23
N TYR A 293 -0.04 22.68 -4.82
CA TYR A 293 -1.21 21.84 -4.54
C TYR A 293 -2.21 22.09 -5.66
N ASP A 294 -2.46 21.08 -6.50
CA ASP A 294 -3.07 21.21 -7.81
C ASP A 294 -2.36 22.33 -8.62
N GLU A 295 -3.10 23.38 -8.97
CA GLU A 295 -2.59 24.53 -9.72
C GLU A 295 -2.05 25.65 -8.81
N THR A 296 -2.27 25.54 -7.50
CA THR A 296 -1.95 26.61 -6.54
C THR A 296 -0.51 26.49 -6.07
N VAL A 297 0.30 27.52 -6.29
CA VAL A 297 1.66 27.61 -5.70
C VAL A 297 1.53 27.87 -4.21
N VAL A 298 1.87 26.86 -3.40
CA VAL A 298 1.83 26.95 -1.93
C VAL A 298 3.16 27.44 -1.36
N TRP A 299 4.25 27.25 -2.11
CA TRP A 299 5.57 27.77 -1.78
C TRP A 299 6.47 27.83 -3.01
N GLN A 300 7.40 28.77 -2.97
CA GLN A 300 8.44 28.91 -3.98
C GLN A 300 9.78 29.23 -3.30
N ALA A 301 10.85 28.63 -3.80
CA ALA A 301 12.19 28.94 -3.33
C ALA A 301 12.53 30.42 -3.58
N PRO A 302 13.22 31.10 -2.66
CA PRO A 302 13.56 32.51 -2.81
C PRO A 302 14.68 32.77 -3.85
N ALA A 303 15.17 31.73 -4.53
CA ALA A 303 16.24 31.80 -5.52
C ALA A 303 15.78 31.22 -6.86
N VAL A 304 16.17 31.90 -7.95
CA VAL A 304 15.92 31.43 -9.32
C VAL A 304 16.95 30.35 -9.68
N PRO A 305 16.54 29.14 -10.10
CA PRO A 305 17.46 28.03 -10.35
C PRO A 305 18.44 28.25 -11.51
N GLY A 306 17.94 28.72 -12.66
CA GLY A 306 18.69 28.81 -13.91
C GLY A 306 18.97 27.46 -14.58
N PRO A 307 19.60 27.46 -15.78
CA PRO A 307 19.89 26.25 -16.53
C PRO A 307 20.82 25.29 -15.78
N GLY A 308 20.47 24.00 -15.79
CA GLY A 308 21.30 22.94 -15.19
C GLY A 308 21.25 22.89 -13.67
N ALA A 309 20.30 23.59 -13.04
CA ALA A 309 20.10 23.51 -11.60
C ALA A 309 19.60 22.12 -11.16
N SER A 310 19.86 21.81 -9.89
CA SER A 310 19.44 20.57 -9.24
C SER A 310 19.12 20.80 -7.76
N VAL A 311 18.15 20.06 -7.23
CA VAL A 311 17.89 19.97 -5.79
C VAL A 311 18.47 18.65 -5.27
N ARG A 312 19.15 18.70 -4.13
CA ARG A 312 19.74 17.53 -3.48
C ARG A 312 19.48 17.54 -1.98
N VAL A 313 19.23 16.36 -1.44
CA VAL A 313 19.35 16.14 0.00
C VAL A 313 20.81 15.86 0.34
N ARG A 314 21.35 16.51 1.35
CA ARG A 314 22.74 16.40 1.77
C ARG A 314 22.86 15.45 2.95
N SER A 315 24.00 14.77 3.08
CA SER A 315 24.30 13.93 4.24
C SER A 315 24.39 14.72 5.56
N ASP A 316 24.49 16.05 5.49
CA ASP A 316 24.41 16.96 6.64
C ASP A 316 22.96 17.34 7.02
N GLY A 317 21.96 16.66 6.44
CA GLY A 317 20.55 16.82 6.80
C GLY A 317 19.86 18.01 6.14
N ARG A 318 20.46 18.63 5.11
CA ARG A 318 19.87 19.78 4.41
C ARG A 318 19.33 19.45 3.04
N LEU A 319 18.25 20.13 2.66
CA LEU A 319 17.84 20.24 1.26
C LEU A 319 18.53 21.45 0.63
N VAL A 320 19.18 21.28 -0.51
CA VAL A 320 19.95 22.35 -1.17
C VAL A 320 19.58 22.44 -2.65
N LEU A 321 19.20 23.65 -3.08
CA LEU A 321 19.13 24.02 -4.49
C LEU A 321 20.53 24.46 -4.95
N VAL A 322 21.06 23.79 -5.96
CA VAL A 322 22.40 23.98 -6.52
C VAL A 322 22.26 24.44 -7.96
N GLY A 323 22.90 25.54 -8.33
CA GLY A 323 22.93 26.03 -9.70
C GLY A 323 23.80 25.16 -10.62
N GLY A 324 23.69 25.36 -11.93
CA GLY A 324 24.49 24.61 -12.91
C GLY A 324 26.01 24.79 -12.79
N ASP A 325 26.48 25.83 -12.08
CA ASP A 325 27.88 26.06 -11.75
C ASP A 325 28.35 25.31 -10.47
N GLY A 326 27.47 24.56 -9.83
CA GLY A 326 27.74 23.80 -8.60
C GLY A 326 27.64 24.62 -7.32
N ARG A 327 27.30 25.92 -7.38
CA ARG A 327 27.11 26.75 -6.18
C ARG A 327 25.72 26.54 -5.58
N ALA A 328 25.65 26.55 -4.25
CA ALA A 328 24.37 26.56 -3.54
C ALA A 328 23.67 27.91 -3.77
N LEU A 329 22.46 27.87 -4.31
CA LEU A 329 21.60 29.04 -4.53
C LEU A 329 20.66 29.27 -3.34
N TRP A 330 20.21 28.17 -2.72
CA TRP A 330 19.36 28.17 -1.53
C TRP A 330 19.50 26.84 -0.79
N GLY A 331 19.20 26.81 0.51
CA GLY A 331 19.05 25.56 1.25
C GLY A 331 18.36 25.76 2.59
N THR A 332 17.87 24.65 3.16
CA THR A 332 17.25 24.66 4.49
C THR A 332 18.27 24.99 5.59
N PRO A 333 17.83 25.46 6.76
CA PRO A 333 18.68 25.63 7.92
C PRO A 333 19.43 24.33 8.25
N ALA A 334 20.68 24.46 8.69
CA ALA A 334 21.46 23.30 9.14
C ALA A 334 20.94 22.84 10.52
N PRO A 335 20.70 21.54 10.73
CA PRO A 335 20.50 21.01 12.08
C PRO A 335 21.78 21.16 12.92
N ASP A 336 21.63 21.23 14.24
CA ASP A 336 22.75 21.37 15.18
C ASP A 336 23.64 20.11 15.21
N GLY A 337 24.69 20.11 14.37
CA GLY A 337 25.80 19.16 14.42
C GLY A 337 25.65 17.86 13.62
N ALA A 338 26.76 17.47 12.98
CA ALA A 338 27.08 16.20 12.32
C ALA A 338 26.13 15.69 11.20
N ALA A 339 26.61 14.67 10.47
CA ALA A 339 25.85 14.01 9.42
C ALA A 339 24.59 13.37 9.98
N VAL A 340 23.48 13.49 9.24
CA VAL A 340 22.18 12.93 9.60
C VAL A 340 21.89 11.80 8.61
N PRO A 341 22.29 10.56 8.90
CA PRO A 341 22.10 9.43 7.99
C PRO A 341 20.60 9.14 7.77
N GLY A 342 20.27 8.65 6.58
CA GLY A 342 18.90 8.36 6.18
C GLY A 342 18.01 9.61 6.03
N THR A 343 18.61 10.78 5.80
CA THR A 343 17.83 11.99 5.55
C THR A 343 17.11 11.89 4.21
N THR A 344 15.80 12.12 4.22
CA THR A 344 14.96 12.00 3.04
C THR A 344 13.99 13.17 3.00
N LEU A 345 13.84 13.79 1.83
CA LEU A 345 12.71 14.67 1.54
C LEU A 345 11.56 13.78 1.08
N ARG A 346 10.38 13.93 1.66
CA ARG A 346 9.15 13.24 1.27
C ARG A 346 8.03 14.24 1.06
N LEU A 347 7.25 14.06 0.00
CA LEU A 347 5.95 14.70 -0.15
C LEU A 347 4.90 13.77 0.48
N ASP A 348 4.05 14.33 1.33
CA ASP A 348 2.81 13.71 1.78
C ASP A 348 1.60 14.54 1.30
N SER A 349 0.39 14.19 1.73
CA SER A 349 -0.82 14.92 1.33
C SER A 349 -0.94 16.32 1.95
N ALA A 350 -0.14 16.62 2.98
CA ALA A 350 -0.18 17.86 3.74
C ALA A 350 1.02 18.78 3.47
N GLY A 351 2.09 18.29 2.83
CA GLY A 351 3.25 19.11 2.55
C GLY A 351 4.52 18.36 2.16
N ALA A 352 5.64 19.07 2.21
CA ALA A 352 6.97 18.54 1.99
C ALA A 352 7.74 18.47 3.31
N LEU A 353 8.21 17.28 3.66
CA LEU A 353 8.85 16.98 4.93
C LEU A 353 10.27 16.45 4.71
N LEU A 354 11.24 17.05 5.38
CA LEU A 354 12.61 16.56 5.45
C LEU A 354 12.81 15.85 6.79
N THR A 355 12.98 14.54 6.76
CA THR A 355 13.15 13.70 7.96
C THR A 355 14.51 13.03 8.00
N ALA A 356 15.08 12.87 9.19
CA ALA A 356 16.21 12.00 9.44
C ALA A 356 15.80 10.51 9.41
N GLY A 357 16.76 9.59 9.29
CA GLY A 357 16.49 8.14 9.25
C GLY A 357 15.88 7.56 10.53
N ASN A 358 15.90 8.30 11.64
CA ASN A 358 15.24 7.95 12.90
C ASN A 358 13.82 8.54 13.03
N GLY A 359 13.30 9.16 11.97
CA GLY A 359 11.97 9.81 11.94
C GLY A 359 11.94 11.23 12.50
N GLN A 360 13.07 11.79 12.96
CA GLN A 360 13.11 13.18 13.42
C GLN A 360 12.86 14.13 12.25
N GLU A 361 11.92 15.06 12.43
CA GLU A 361 11.71 16.18 11.51
C GLU A 361 12.86 17.18 11.58
N LEU A 362 13.46 17.48 10.44
CA LEU A 362 14.55 18.46 10.30
C LEU A 362 14.03 19.76 9.72
N TRP A 363 13.04 19.67 8.83
CA TRP A 363 12.39 20.81 8.21
C TRP A 363 11.07 20.38 7.57
N ARG A 364 10.11 21.29 7.52
CA ARG A 364 8.81 21.06 6.89
C ARG A 364 8.34 22.31 6.16
N MET A 365 7.57 22.07 5.12
CA MET A 365 6.70 23.03 4.48
C MET A 365 5.29 22.45 4.40
N ASP A 366 4.36 23.07 5.12
CA ASP A 366 2.95 22.68 5.10
C ASP A 366 2.20 23.38 3.96
N VAL A 367 1.23 22.67 3.39
CA VAL A 367 0.17 23.26 2.57
C VAL A 367 -0.74 24.06 3.52
N PRO A 368 -1.02 25.35 3.21
CA PRO A 368 -1.97 26.13 3.99
C PRO A 368 -3.33 25.43 4.09
N GLN A 369 -3.93 25.41 5.28
CA GLN A 369 -5.17 24.69 5.53
C GLN A 369 -6.32 25.15 4.63
N ASP A 370 -6.35 26.44 4.26
CA ASP A 370 -7.31 27.01 3.32
C ASP A 370 -7.15 26.51 1.88
N VAL A 371 -5.98 25.96 1.52
CA VAL A 371 -5.72 25.33 0.22
C VAL A 371 -6.10 23.84 0.22
N LEU A 372 -5.90 23.13 1.34
CA LEU A 372 -6.36 21.74 1.51
C LEU A 372 -7.90 21.62 1.48
N VAL A 373 -8.61 22.71 1.76
CA VAL A 373 -10.08 22.75 1.74
C VAL A 373 -10.58 23.03 0.32
N SER A 374 -10.67 21.97 -0.49
CA SER A 374 -11.39 21.98 -1.77
C SER A 374 -12.76 21.32 -1.59
N VAL A 375 -13.78 22.15 -1.34
CA VAL A 375 -15.21 21.84 -1.12
C VAL A 375 -15.52 21.04 0.15
N GLU A 376 -15.58 21.78 1.25
CA GLU A 376 -16.31 21.46 2.47
C GLU A 376 -17.73 20.94 2.16
N GLN A 377 -17.98 19.65 2.43
CA GLN A 377 -19.31 19.04 2.59
C GLN A 377 -19.26 18.21 3.88
N PRO A 378 -20.32 18.25 4.68
CA PRO A 378 -20.39 19.00 5.92
C PRO A 378 -19.69 18.29 7.09
N VAL A 379 -19.05 19.06 7.97
CA VAL A 379 -18.63 18.65 9.33
C VAL A 379 -19.79 18.19 10.23
N ASP A 380 -21.03 18.32 9.76
CA ASP A 380 -22.22 17.83 10.46
C ASP A 380 -22.72 16.52 9.86
N CYS A 381 -22.37 15.41 10.53
CA CYS A 381 -22.85 14.09 10.16
C CYS A 381 -24.38 13.91 10.25
N THR A 382 -25.13 14.83 10.87
CA THR A 382 -26.59 14.78 10.88
C THR A 382 -27.21 15.04 9.50
N LEU A 383 -26.45 15.62 8.56
CA LEU A 383 -26.88 15.87 7.20
C LEU A 383 -26.81 14.63 6.29
N VAL A 384 -26.18 13.54 6.76
CA VAL A 384 -26.17 12.26 6.06
C VAL A 384 -27.45 11.49 6.39
N THR A 385 -28.48 11.71 5.59
CA THR A 385 -29.82 11.16 5.83
C THR A 385 -30.12 9.87 5.06
N ALA A 386 -29.16 9.34 4.31
CA ALA A 386 -29.30 8.14 3.50
C ALA A 386 -27.94 7.44 3.30
N PRO A 387 -27.94 6.16 2.88
CA PRO A 387 -26.74 5.49 2.39
C PRO A 387 -26.00 6.31 1.33
N VAL A 388 -24.68 6.29 1.39
CA VAL A 388 -23.82 7.12 0.53
C VAL A 388 -23.00 6.24 -0.42
N PRO A 389 -22.76 6.70 -1.66
CA PRO A 389 -21.85 6.01 -2.57
C PRO A 389 -20.40 6.16 -2.10
N LEU A 390 -19.50 5.31 -2.62
CA LEU A 390 -18.06 5.38 -2.36
C LEU A 390 -17.48 6.79 -2.56
N ALA A 391 -17.97 7.52 -3.58
CA ALA A 391 -17.52 8.88 -3.90
C ALA A 391 -17.84 9.93 -2.82
N SER A 392 -18.68 9.62 -1.85
CA SER A 392 -18.99 10.48 -0.70
C SER A 392 -18.20 10.08 0.55
N THR A 393 -17.17 9.23 0.38
CA THR A 393 -16.32 8.74 1.45
C THR A 393 -14.87 9.11 1.19
N VAL A 394 -14.09 9.18 2.26
CA VAL A 394 -12.65 9.43 2.25
C VAL A 394 -11.94 8.32 3.02
N LEU A 395 -10.65 8.13 2.78
CA LEU A 395 -9.78 7.36 3.67
C LEU A 395 -9.19 8.33 4.69
N THR A 396 -9.23 7.95 5.97
CA THR A 396 -8.55 8.72 7.02
C THR A 396 -7.05 8.45 7.02
N SER A 397 -6.27 9.19 7.82
CA SER A 397 -4.83 8.97 7.97
C SER A 397 -4.46 7.57 8.52
N HIS A 398 -5.40 6.89 9.17
CA HIS A 398 -5.27 5.51 9.65
C HIS A 398 -5.94 4.48 8.71
N SER A 399 -6.13 4.83 7.43
CA SER A 399 -6.67 3.96 6.38
C SER A 399 -8.10 3.45 6.63
N VAL A 400 -8.88 4.17 7.44
CA VAL A 400 -10.28 3.83 7.68
C VAL A 400 -11.14 4.58 6.66
N ARG A 401 -11.98 3.87 5.91
CA ARG A 401 -12.89 4.54 4.97
C ARG A 401 -14.16 5.00 5.67
N VAL A 402 -14.50 6.27 5.65
CA VAL A 402 -15.73 6.82 6.27
C VAL A 402 -16.30 7.96 5.44
N HIS A 403 -17.52 8.42 5.76
CA HIS A 403 -18.01 9.67 5.21
C HIS A 403 -17.11 10.83 5.68
N ALA A 404 -16.88 11.83 4.82
CA ALA A 404 -15.95 12.94 5.10
C ALA A 404 -16.19 13.62 6.46
N CYS A 405 -17.46 13.77 6.85
CA CYS A 405 -17.86 14.36 8.14
C CYS A 405 -17.28 13.65 9.38
N LEU A 406 -16.92 12.36 9.27
CA LEU A 406 -16.48 11.52 10.40
C LEU A 406 -14.96 11.31 10.39
N ALA A 407 -14.25 11.74 9.34
CA ALA A 407 -12.84 11.42 9.13
C ALA A 407 -11.93 11.95 10.24
N ASP A 408 -12.03 13.24 10.57
CA ASP A 408 -11.20 13.87 11.62
C ASP A 408 -11.47 13.27 13.01
N ALA A 409 -12.72 12.91 13.28
CA ALA A 409 -13.10 12.27 14.54
C ALA A 409 -12.46 10.89 14.69
N VAL A 410 -12.41 10.11 13.60
CA VAL A 410 -11.75 8.80 13.57
C VAL A 410 -10.24 8.94 13.76
N ASP A 411 -9.62 9.89 13.06
CA ASP A 411 -8.19 10.13 13.17
C ASP A 411 -7.79 10.58 14.59
N GLY A 412 -8.59 11.46 15.19
CA GLY A 412 -8.41 11.89 16.57
C GLY A 412 -8.57 10.74 17.58
N LEU A 413 -9.61 9.91 17.44
CA LEU A 413 -9.87 8.77 18.32
C LEU A 413 -8.72 7.77 18.31
N ILE A 414 -8.29 7.33 17.13
CA ILE A 414 -7.24 6.31 16.99
C ILE A 414 -5.90 6.85 17.50
N THR A 415 -5.59 8.11 17.20
CA THR A 415 -4.38 8.77 17.69
C THR A 415 -4.37 8.87 19.22
N GLN A 416 -5.48 9.25 19.83
CA GLN A 416 -5.59 9.36 21.29
C GLN A 416 -5.55 7.99 21.97
N ALA A 417 -6.19 6.97 21.40
CA ALA A 417 -6.13 5.60 21.89
C ALA A 417 -4.69 5.08 21.91
N ARG A 418 -3.94 5.30 20.82
CA ARG A 418 -2.52 4.91 20.72
C ARG A 418 -1.68 5.59 21.79
N ALA A 419 -1.90 6.88 22.05
CA ALA A 419 -1.22 7.60 23.12
C ALA A 419 -1.55 7.04 24.53
N ALA A 420 -2.73 6.44 24.70
CA ALA A 420 -3.14 5.73 25.92
C ALA A 420 -2.65 4.26 25.98
N GLY A 421 -1.88 3.80 24.98
CA GLY A 421 -1.37 2.43 24.91
C GLY A 421 -2.38 1.40 24.39
N ILE A 422 -3.43 1.87 23.69
CA ILE A 422 -4.46 1.03 23.08
C ILE A 422 -4.28 1.08 21.56
N GLU A 423 -4.10 -0.08 20.93
CA GLU A 423 -3.84 -0.17 19.51
C GLU A 423 -5.11 -0.49 18.75
N LEU A 424 -5.84 0.55 18.38
CA LEU A 424 -7.09 0.41 17.64
C LEU A 424 -6.87 0.18 16.15
N GLY A 425 -7.47 -0.87 15.61
CA GLY A 425 -7.75 -1.02 14.17
C GLY A 425 -9.24 -0.82 13.91
N ALA A 426 -9.61 -0.33 12.73
CA ALA A 426 -11.01 -0.01 12.43
C ALA A 426 -11.39 -0.37 10.99
N SER A 427 -12.62 -0.85 10.81
CA SER A 427 -13.26 -0.94 9.50
C SER A 427 -14.50 -0.05 9.46
N GLY A 428 -14.70 0.67 8.34
CA GLY A 428 -15.73 1.71 8.23
C GLY A 428 -16.75 1.42 7.12
N TRP A 429 -16.87 2.32 6.16
CA TRP A 429 -17.87 2.31 5.10
C TRP A 429 -17.90 1.01 4.31
N ARG A 430 -19.12 0.56 3.99
CA ARG A 430 -19.40 -0.61 3.17
C ARG A 430 -20.50 -0.31 2.16
N SER A 431 -20.37 -0.77 0.92
CA SER A 431 -21.40 -0.56 -0.10
C SER A 431 -22.70 -1.33 0.20
N ARG A 432 -23.80 -0.91 -0.42
CA ARG A 432 -25.10 -1.60 -0.34
C ARG A 432 -25.04 -3.03 -0.87
N GLU A 433 -24.29 -3.24 -1.95
CA GLU A 433 -24.08 -4.56 -2.55
C GLU A 433 -23.29 -5.48 -1.60
N GLN A 434 -22.27 -4.94 -0.93
CA GLN A 434 -21.54 -5.68 0.10
C GLN A 434 -22.44 -6.01 1.32
N GLN A 435 -23.36 -5.11 1.69
CA GLN A 435 -24.36 -5.37 2.73
C GLN A 435 -25.35 -6.47 2.32
N GLN A 436 -25.80 -6.47 1.06
CA GLN A 436 -26.66 -7.53 0.51
C GLN A 436 -25.96 -8.89 0.55
N ALA A 437 -24.71 -8.95 0.07
CA ALA A 437 -23.91 -10.17 0.09
C ALA A 437 -23.66 -10.67 1.52
N ALA A 438 -23.43 -9.78 2.49
CA ALA A 438 -23.31 -10.14 3.89
C ALA A 438 -24.62 -10.74 4.45
N ARG A 439 -25.78 -10.21 4.04
CA ARG A 439 -27.08 -10.72 4.45
C ARG A 439 -27.36 -12.09 3.84
N GLU A 440 -27.00 -12.31 2.58
CA GLU A 440 -27.12 -13.61 1.91
C GLU A 440 -26.26 -14.69 2.58
N ARG A 441 -25.06 -14.33 3.04
CA ARG A 441 -24.16 -15.25 3.76
C ARG A 441 -24.64 -15.56 5.17
N ASN A 442 -25.04 -14.54 5.91
CA ASN A 442 -25.26 -14.66 7.36
C ASN A 442 -26.71 -14.99 7.73
N CYS A 443 -27.66 -14.73 6.83
CA CYS A 443 -29.08 -14.86 7.13
C CYS A 443 -29.72 -16.07 6.45
N ARG A 444 -30.66 -16.71 7.15
CA ARG A 444 -31.46 -17.82 6.65
C ARG A 444 -32.93 -17.59 6.96
N THR A 445 -33.79 -17.95 6.02
CA THR A 445 -35.24 -17.96 6.24
C THR A 445 -35.64 -19.24 6.94
N THR A 446 -36.25 -19.10 8.11
CA THR A 446 -36.81 -20.23 8.87
C THR A 446 -38.09 -20.74 8.26
N SER A 447 -38.54 -21.93 8.65
CA SER A 447 -39.80 -22.53 8.17
C SER A 447 -41.06 -21.71 8.48
N SER A 448 -40.99 -20.78 9.44
CA SER A 448 -42.06 -19.81 9.74
C SER A 448 -42.02 -18.55 8.87
N GLY A 449 -41.05 -18.45 7.96
CA GLY A 449 -40.83 -17.26 7.11
C GLY A 449 -40.02 -16.15 7.78
N ALA A 450 -39.59 -16.31 9.03
CA ALA A 450 -38.74 -15.33 9.71
C ALA A 450 -37.28 -15.43 9.23
N VAL A 451 -36.65 -14.28 8.97
CA VAL A 451 -35.22 -14.20 8.60
C VAL A 451 -34.38 -14.08 9.86
N VAL A 452 -33.46 -15.02 10.06
CA VAL A 452 -32.55 -15.05 11.22
C VAL A 452 -31.11 -14.97 10.71
N CYS A 453 -30.31 -14.06 11.28
CA CYS A 453 -28.93 -13.78 10.87
C CYS A 453 -27.93 -14.16 11.96
N HIS A 454 -26.84 -14.84 11.59
CA HIS A 454 -25.70 -15.12 12.46
C HIS A 454 -24.37 -14.87 11.71
N PRO A 455 -23.56 -13.88 12.11
CA PRO A 455 -23.87 -12.84 13.11
C PRO A 455 -25.08 -11.97 12.70
N PRO A 456 -25.65 -11.17 13.62
CA PRO A 456 -26.64 -10.17 13.26
C PRO A 456 -26.15 -9.32 12.08
N THR A 457 -26.99 -9.17 11.06
CA THR A 457 -26.65 -8.39 9.86
C THR A 457 -27.80 -7.45 9.55
N ALA A 458 -27.50 -6.15 9.43
CA ALA A 458 -28.50 -5.13 9.10
C ALA A 458 -29.16 -5.36 7.73
N VAL A 459 -30.37 -4.83 7.55
CA VAL A 459 -31.06 -4.83 6.25
C VAL A 459 -30.38 -3.80 5.35
N PRO A 460 -30.11 -4.12 4.06
CA PRO A 460 -29.58 -3.14 3.10
C PRO A 460 -30.36 -1.83 3.09
N GLY A 461 -29.63 -0.73 3.17
CA GLY A 461 -30.15 0.63 3.34
C GLY A 461 -30.26 1.12 4.78
N HIS A 462 -30.11 0.22 5.76
CA HIS A 462 -30.26 0.53 7.19
C HIS A 462 -28.96 0.39 7.98
N SER A 463 -27.88 -0.12 7.37
CA SER A 463 -26.59 -0.22 8.04
C SER A 463 -25.89 1.13 8.06
N ARG A 464 -25.43 1.59 9.21
CA ARG A 464 -24.64 2.84 9.30
C ARG A 464 -23.30 2.77 8.58
N HIS A 465 -22.77 1.57 8.33
CA HIS A 465 -21.63 1.38 7.43
C HIS A 465 -21.97 1.77 5.99
N GLU A 466 -23.21 1.58 5.51
CA GLU A 466 -23.63 2.04 4.17
C GLU A 466 -23.69 3.57 4.05
N TRP A 467 -23.71 4.27 5.18
CA TRP A 467 -23.80 5.72 5.28
C TRP A 467 -22.43 6.34 5.54
N GLY A 468 -21.42 5.51 5.85
CA GLY A 468 -20.07 5.94 6.20
C GLY A 468 -19.98 6.52 7.61
N LEU A 469 -20.93 6.17 8.48
CA LEU A 469 -21.10 6.75 9.80
C LEU A 469 -20.93 5.73 10.94
N ALA A 470 -20.28 4.60 10.66
CA ALA A 470 -20.03 3.53 11.62
C ALA A 470 -18.63 2.94 11.46
N LEU A 471 -18.17 2.33 12.55
CA LEU A 471 -16.88 1.70 12.73
C LEU A 471 -17.06 0.37 13.45
N ASP A 472 -16.41 -0.68 12.95
CA ASP A 472 -16.12 -1.88 13.72
C ASP A 472 -14.66 -1.81 14.17
N LEU A 473 -14.46 -1.70 15.49
CA LEU A 473 -13.17 -1.49 16.12
C LEU A 473 -12.57 -2.79 16.67
N THR A 474 -11.26 -2.89 16.54
CA THR A 474 -10.43 -3.97 17.06
C THR A 474 -9.33 -3.40 17.95
N ASP A 475 -8.84 -4.20 18.88
CA ASP A 475 -7.68 -3.91 19.71
C ASP A 475 -6.60 -4.96 19.41
N HIS A 476 -5.44 -4.53 18.89
CA HIS A 476 -4.39 -5.41 18.37
C HIS A 476 -4.94 -6.48 17.41
N GLY A 477 -5.80 -6.07 16.47
CA GLY A 477 -6.43 -6.92 15.46
C GLY A 477 -7.50 -7.90 15.99
N ARG A 478 -7.93 -7.78 17.25
CA ARG A 478 -8.99 -8.61 17.83
C ARG A 478 -10.24 -7.77 18.11
N LEU A 479 -11.42 -8.30 17.79
CA LEU A 479 -12.68 -7.66 18.13
C LEU A 479 -12.76 -7.33 19.63
N ILE A 480 -13.14 -6.09 19.91
CA ILE A 480 -13.28 -5.56 21.26
C ILE A 480 -14.42 -6.29 21.98
N ARG A 481 -14.22 -6.58 23.27
CA ARG A 481 -15.20 -7.24 24.14
C ARG A 481 -15.43 -6.38 25.37
N THR A 482 -16.63 -6.45 25.95
CA THR A 482 -16.91 -5.78 27.23
C THR A 482 -15.91 -6.17 28.30
N GLY A 483 -15.40 -5.18 29.04
CA GLY A 483 -14.45 -5.37 30.14
C GLY A 483 -12.98 -5.53 29.71
N THR A 484 -12.63 -5.30 28.44
CA THR A 484 -11.23 -5.11 28.03
C THR A 484 -10.79 -3.65 28.29
N PRO A 485 -9.48 -3.38 28.43
CA PRO A 485 -8.98 -2.01 28.55
C PRO A 485 -9.40 -1.10 27.39
N ALA A 486 -9.36 -1.62 26.15
CA ALA A 486 -9.84 -0.89 24.97
C ALA A 486 -11.33 -0.55 25.05
N TRP A 487 -12.17 -1.47 25.56
CA TRP A 487 -13.59 -1.22 25.75
C TRP A 487 -13.83 -0.12 26.79
N GLU A 488 -13.19 -0.22 27.96
CA GLU A 488 -13.36 0.77 29.03
C GLU A 488 -12.94 2.17 28.57
N TRP A 489 -11.82 2.25 27.86
CA TRP A 489 -11.34 3.51 27.29
C TRP A 489 -12.31 4.07 26.24
N LEU A 490 -12.83 3.25 25.32
CA LEU A 490 -13.79 3.70 24.32
C LEU A 490 -15.11 4.18 24.96
N VAL A 491 -15.60 3.50 26.00
CA VAL A 491 -16.79 3.96 26.75
C VAL A 491 -16.59 5.36 27.33
N GLU A 492 -15.38 5.68 27.78
CA GLU A 492 -15.06 6.98 28.36
C GLU A 492 -14.82 8.07 27.30
N HIS A 493 -14.19 7.74 26.16
CA HIS A 493 -13.66 8.75 25.22
C HIS A 493 -14.40 8.84 23.88
N ALA A 494 -15.03 7.77 23.38
CA ALA A 494 -15.59 7.78 22.03
C ALA A 494 -16.73 8.80 21.84
N GLY A 495 -17.42 9.16 22.93
CA GLY A 495 -18.46 10.18 22.93
C GLY A 495 -17.95 11.59 22.57
N ASP A 496 -16.70 11.90 22.91
CA ASP A 496 -16.06 13.18 22.56
C ASP A 496 -15.81 13.30 21.05
N TYR A 497 -15.75 12.16 20.37
CA TYR A 497 -15.62 12.04 18.92
C TYR A 497 -16.98 11.81 18.22
N GLY A 498 -18.09 12.02 18.93
CA GLY A 498 -19.44 11.90 18.37
C GLY A 498 -19.88 10.46 18.11
N LEU A 499 -19.18 9.46 18.64
CA LEU A 499 -19.49 8.05 18.46
C LEU A 499 -20.24 7.48 19.67
N ARG A 500 -21.15 6.55 19.39
CA ARG A 500 -21.96 5.83 20.37
C ARG A 500 -21.89 4.35 20.06
N ASN A 501 -21.76 3.53 21.10
CA ASN A 501 -21.75 2.09 20.94
C ASN A 501 -23.15 1.56 20.62
N LEU A 502 -23.22 0.55 19.75
CA LEU A 502 -24.42 -0.26 19.57
C LEU A 502 -24.54 -1.27 20.72
N PRO A 503 -25.62 -1.21 21.53
CA PRO A 503 -25.79 -2.15 22.63
C PRO A 503 -25.83 -3.61 22.15
N GLY A 504 -24.89 -4.41 22.66
CA GLY A 504 -24.75 -5.84 22.31
C GLY A 504 -23.60 -6.15 21.37
N GLU A 505 -22.98 -5.14 20.74
CA GLU A 505 -21.81 -5.27 19.88
C GLU A 505 -20.69 -4.34 20.39
N PRO A 506 -19.83 -4.80 21.32
CA PRO A 506 -18.82 -3.94 21.96
C PRO A 506 -17.77 -3.34 21.01
N TRP A 507 -17.61 -3.94 19.84
CA TRP A 507 -16.73 -3.47 18.77
C TRP A 507 -17.39 -2.42 17.87
N HIS A 508 -18.72 -2.28 17.86
CA HIS A 508 -19.43 -1.46 16.89
C HIS A 508 -19.77 -0.07 17.45
N TRP A 509 -19.39 0.97 16.72
CA TRP A 509 -19.56 2.36 17.10
C TRP A 509 -20.04 3.19 15.92
N SER A 510 -21.10 3.97 16.11
CA SER A 510 -21.68 4.82 15.07
C SER A 510 -22.16 6.15 15.63
N VAL A 511 -22.48 7.11 14.77
CA VAL A 511 -22.89 8.46 15.21
C VAL A 511 -24.18 8.46 16.05
N ASP A 512 -24.98 7.41 15.96
CA ASP A 512 -26.25 7.27 16.69
C ASP A 512 -26.36 5.97 17.51
N GLY A 513 -25.36 5.09 17.45
CA GLY A 513 -25.34 3.81 18.17
C GLY A 513 -26.26 2.75 17.55
N SER A 514 -26.48 2.82 16.23
CA SER A 514 -27.25 1.86 15.44
C SER A 514 -26.43 1.13 14.37
#